data_AF-A0AAX1YEA4-F1
#
_entry.id   AF-A0AAX1YEA4-F1
#
_cell.length_a   1.000
_cell.length_b   1.000
_cell.length_c   1.000
_cell.angle_alpha   90.00
_cell.angle_beta   90.00
_cell.angle_gamma   90.00
#
_symmetry.space_group_name_H-M   'P 1'
#
loop_
_entity.id
_entity.type
_entity.pdbx_description
1 polymer ?
#
loop_
_entity_poly.entity_id
_entity_poly.type
_entity_poly.pdbx_seq_one_letter_code
_entity_poly.pdbx_strand_id
1 'polypeptide(L)'
;MKKQQQERSPRYRFWRNVGIIIVSGLIGGVIGVLTGLFGSEKPLEIQTFFSKEGLLLGSVVLFLAAFLITMALLIRVRNLHHKMLQIEDEDEAYHYDIQKKKLYGLATIFKGIMILLFFLVVIFYSQLVDLDRPGAGDMAFIFGDFTMLYLFLVLSALFSLSDIFFRKTFHLIYGKQIPRNANAKEVREFMMSMMDEAEKQISYEENYEVIIKLSNYILPFALIGIFLIGTFFHTDILLALVVVSLIYIYILVSQYKITKRYYKD
;
A
#
# COMPACT_ATOMS: atom_id res chain seq x y z
N MET A 1 3.96 22.75 43.25
CA MET A 1 4.68 23.27 42.07
C MET A 1 3.91 22.89 40.82
N LYS A 2 3.37 23.88 40.08
CA LYS A 2 2.63 23.64 38.83
C LYS A 2 3.62 23.29 37.72
N LYS A 3 3.46 22.14 37.05
CA LYS A 3 4.24 21.79 35.86
C LYS A 3 4.00 22.88 34.80
N GLN A 4 5.01 23.70 34.52
CA GLN A 4 4.98 24.64 33.40
C GLN A 4 4.76 23.84 32.12
N GLN A 5 3.68 24.14 31.39
CA GLN A 5 3.47 23.63 30.05
C GLN A 5 4.61 24.17 29.18
N GLN A 6 5.50 23.26 28.76
CA GLN A 6 6.55 23.57 27.82
C GLN A 6 5.89 24.03 26.51
N GLU A 7 5.91 25.33 26.23
CA GLU A 7 5.34 25.90 25.01
C GLU A 7 6.05 25.28 23.80
N ARG A 8 5.34 24.40 23.10
CA ARG A 8 5.88 23.73 21.91
C ARG A 8 6.12 24.77 20.81
N SER A 9 7.29 24.68 20.16
CA SER A 9 7.75 25.60 19.12
C SER A 9 6.66 25.95 18.08
N PRO A 10 6.59 27.21 17.60
CA PRO A 10 5.70 27.61 16.50
C PRO A 10 5.77 26.69 15.28
N ARG A 11 6.96 26.17 14.95
CA ARG A 11 7.16 25.19 13.87
C ARG A 11 6.43 23.87 14.14
N TYR A 12 6.45 23.38 15.38
CA TYR A 12 5.74 22.16 15.75
C TYR A 12 4.22 22.34 15.62
N ARG A 13 3.68 23.49 16.07
CA ARG A 13 2.25 23.79 15.94
C ARG A 13 1.83 23.89 14.47
N PHE A 14 2.64 24.51 13.62
CA PHE A 14 2.41 24.60 12.18
C PHE A 14 2.35 23.20 11.52
N TRP A 15 3.38 22.37 11.70
CA TRP A 15 3.41 21.02 11.13
C TRP A 15 2.32 20.10 11.67
N ARG A 16 1.94 20.26 12.95
CA ARG A 16 0.80 19.54 13.53
C ARG A 16 -0.49 19.92 12.83
N ASN A 17 -0.75 21.20 12.61
CA ASN A 17 -1.97 21.67 11.95
C ASN A 17 -2.02 21.23 10.48
N VAL A 18 -0.90 21.30 9.76
CA VAL A 18 -0.77 20.74 8.40
C VAL A 18 -1.08 19.24 8.40
N GLY A 19 -0.53 18.49 9.36
CA GLY A 19 -0.84 17.06 9.52
C GLY A 19 -2.32 16.78 9.78
N ILE A 20 -2.98 17.58 10.63
CA ILE A 20 -4.42 17.45 10.90
C ILE A 20 -5.23 17.73 9.64
N ILE A 21 -4.89 18.78 8.88
CA ILE A 21 -5.59 19.15 7.63
C ILE A 21 -5.49 18.01 6.60
N ILE A 22 -4.31 17.42 6.44
CA ILE A 22 -4.12 16.28 5.53
C ILE A 22 -4.96 15.09 5.98
N VAL A 23 -4.93 14.73 7.27
CA VAL A 23 -5.70 13.59 7.81
C VAL A 23 -7.21 13.85 7.69
N SER A 24 -7.68 15.05 8.02
CA SER A 24 -9.09 15.41 7.85
C SER A 24 -9.52 15.44 6.38
N GLY A 25 -8.63 15.87 5.48
CA GLY A 25 -8.87 15.83 4.03
C GLY A 25 -8.96 14.41 3.49
N LEU A 26 -8.12 13.48 4.00
CA LEU A 26 -8.18 12.06 3.63
C LEU A 26 -9.47 11.41 4.15
N ILE A 27 -9.83 11.66 5.42
CA ILE A 27 -11.07 11.14 6.00
C ILE A 27 -12.29 11.74 5.29
N GLY A 28 -12.30 13.05 5.06
CA GLY A 28 -13.36 13.75 4.35
C GLY A 28 -13.47 13.29 2.89
N GLY A 29 -12.36 13.01 2.22
CA GLY A 29 -12.32 12.46 0.86
C GLY A 29 -12.92 11.04 0.79
N VAL A 30 -12.56 10.16 1.74
CA VAL A 30 -13.16 8.82 1.84
C VAL A 30 -14.66 8.91 2.10
N ILE A 31 -15.09 9.76 3.04
CA ILE A 31 -16.51 9.97 3.35
C ILE A 31 -17.25 10.57 2.14
N GLY A 32 -16.67 11.55 1.44
CA GLY A 32 -17.28 12.16 0.26
C GLY A 32 -17.50 11.17 -0.88
N VAL A 33 -16.52 10.30 -1.14
CA VAL A 33 -16.66 9.21 -2.13
C VAL A 33 -17.73 8.21 -1.70
N LEU A 34 -17.76 7.81 -0.42
CA LEU A 34 -18.80 6.91 0.09
C LEU A 34 -20.20 7.56 0.00
N THR A 35 -20.37 8.81 0.39
CA THR A 35 -21.65 9.52 0.28
C THR A 35 -22.08 9.69 -1.19
N GLY A 36 -21.15 9.88 -2.13
CA GLY A 36 -21.49 9.88 -3.56
C GLY A 36 -21.95 8.52 -4.08
N LEU A 37 -21.36 7.42 -3.56
CA LEU A 37 -21.75 6.05 -3.90
C LEU A 37 -23.08 5.62 -3.26
N PHE A 38 -23.31 5.97 -1.99
CA PHE A 38 -24.48 5.57 -1.19
C PHE A 38 -25.64 6.58 -1.21
N GLY A 39 -25.40 7.81 -1.66
CA GLY A 39 -26.39 8.89 -1.69
C GLY A 39 -27.08 9.10 -3.05
N SER A 40 -26.75 8.30 -4.06
CA SER A 40 -27.48 8.28 -5.32
C SER A 40 -28.84 7.59 -5.11
N GLU A 41 -29.93 8.18 -5.60
CA GLU A 41 -31.31 7.63 -5.49
C GLU A 41 -31.50 6.30 -6.25
N LYS A 42 -30.47 5.78 -6.91
CA LYS A 42 -30.49 4.52 -7.65
C LYS A 42 -30.19 3.35 -6.71
N PRO A 43 -30.94 2.23 -6.79
CA PRO A 43 -30.65 1.04 -6.01
C PRO A 43 -29.21 0.56 -6.29
N LEU A 44 -28.47 0.26 -5.22
CA LEU A 44 -27.11 -0.27 -5.29
C LEU A 44 -27.11 -1.68 -5.88
N GLU A 45 -27.10 -1.77 -7.20
CA GLU A 45 -26.95 -3.04 -7.89
C GLU A 45 -25.49 -3.49 -7.86
N ILE A 46 -25.25 -4.76 -7.53
CA ILE A 46 -23.89 -5.35 -7.48
C ILE A 46 -23.12 -5.11 -8.79
N GLN A 47 -23.82 -5.00 -9.92
CA GLN A 47 -23.25 -4.69 -11.23
C GLN A 47 -22.56 -3.32 -11.28
N THR A 48 -23.03 -2.33 -10.52
CA THR A 48 -22.39 -1.00 -10.45
C THR A 48 -21.01 -1.03 -9.82
N PHE A 49 -20.76 -1.93 -8.86
CA PHE A 49 -19.44 -2.10 -8.24
C PHE A 49 -18.38 -2.67 -9.19
N PHE A 50 -18.80 -3.49 -10.16
CA PHE A 50 -17.92 -4.09 -11.17
C PHE A 50 -17.82 -3.24 -12.45
N SER A 51 -18.47 -2.07 -12.50
CA SER A 51 -18.26 -1.09 -13.56
C SER A 51 -16.83 -0.49 -13.49
N LYS A 52 -16.30 0.01 -14.61
CA LYS A 52 -14.96 0.66 -14.64
C LYS A 52 -14.86 1.82 -13.64
N GLU A 53 -15.97 2.54 -13.45
CA GLU A 53 -16.10 3.65 -12.50
C GLU A 53 -16.11 3.17 -11.05
N GLY A 54 -16.91 2.13 -10.75
CA GLY A 54 -16.95 1.48 -9.45
C GLY A 54 -15.60 0.87 -9.05
N LEU A 55 -14.90 0.25 -10.01
CA LEU A 55 -13.55 -0.30 -9.82
C LEU A 55 -12.52 0.80 -9.58
N LEU A 56 -12.60 1.94 -10.29
CA LEU A 56 -11.77 3.10 -10.02
C LEU A 56 -12.00 3.62 -8.60
N LEU A 57 -13.25 3.97 -8.24
CA LEU A 57 -13.57 4.50 -6.92
C LEU A 57 -13.21 3.52 -5.79
N GLY A 58 -13.48 2.23 -6.00
CA GLY A 58 -13.07 1.17 -5.08
C GLY A 58 -11.56 1.11 -4.90
N SER A 59 -10.78 1.18 -5.98
CA SER A 59 -9.31 1.18 -5.91
C SER A 59 -8.76 2.42 -5.20
N VAL A 60 -9.38 3.59 -5.38
CA VAL A 60 -9.02 4.84 -4.66
C VAL A 60 -9.28 4.70 -3.17
N VAL A 61 -10.47 4.24 -2.77
CA VAL A 61 -10.83 4.06 -1.36
C VAL A 61 -9.90 3.05 -0.68
N LEU A 62 -9.64 1.92 -1.33
CA LEU A 62 -8.69 0.91 -0.84
C LEU A 62 -7.27 1.48 -0.74
N PHE A 63 -6.83 2.28 -1.71
CA PHE A 63 -5.52 2.92 -1.68
C PHE A 63 -5.39 3.84 -0.46
N LEU A 64 -6.40 4.68 -0.23
CA LEU A 64 -6.42 5.60 0.92
C LEU A 64 -6.39 4.84 2.25
N ALA A 65 -7.16 3.74 2.36
CA ALA A 65 -7.13 2.87 3.54
C ALA A 65 -5.74 2.24 3.74
N ALA A 66 -5.15 1.66 2.68
CA ALA A 66 -3.82 1.06 2.72
C ALA A 66 -2.73 2.10 3.08
N PHE A 67 -2.85 3.33 2.58
CA PHE A 67 -1.97 4.45 2.92
C PHE A 67 -2.06 4.79 4.42
N LEU A 68 -3.27 4.94 4.96
CA LEU A 68 -3.47 5.24 6.39
C LEU A 68 -2.90 4.13 7.29
N ILE A 69 -3.13 2.86 6.93
CA ILE A 69 -2.58 1.72 7.66
C ILE A 69 -1.05 1.72 7.60
N THR A 70 -0.47 1.93 6.41
CA THR A 70 0.99 1.99 6.24
C THR A 70 1.60 3.09 7.10
N MET A 71 1.02 4.29 7.09
CA MET A 71 1.48 5.41 7.91
C MET A 71 1.35 5.13 9.41
N ALA A 72 0.24 4.55 9.85
CA ALA A 72 0.03 4.19 11.26
C ALA A 72 1.07 3.16 11.73
N LEU A 73 1.36 2.14 10.93
CA LEU A 73 2.40 1.15 11.22
C LEU A 73 3.78 1.81 11.31
N LEU A 74 4.16 2.64 10.32
CA LEU A 74 5.46 3.32 10.32
C LEU A 74 5.64 4.27 11.51
N ILE A 75 4.59 4.99 11.91
CA ILE A 75 4.62 5.83 13.13
C ILE A 75 4.82 4.96 14.37
N ARG A 76 4.10 3.84 14.48
CA ARG A 76 4.24 2.93 15.62
C ARG A 76 5.64 2.32 15.70
N VAL A 77 6.23 1.94 14.57
CA VAL A 77 7.62 1.47 14.48
C VAL A 77 8.62 2.50 15.03
N ARG A 78 8.49 3.77 14.64
CA ARG A 78 9.36 4.84 15.15
C ARG A 78 9.19 5.07 16.64
N ASN A 79 7.95 5.05 17.13
CA ASN A 79 7.68 5.17 18.57
C ASN A 79 8.29 4.01 19.36
N LEU A 80 8.20 2.77 18.85
CA LEU A 80 8.82 1.61 19.47
C LEU A 80 10.35 1.72 19.47
N HIS A 81 10.96 2.19 18.38
CA HIS A 81 12.40 2.43 18.34
C HIS A 81 12.86 3.45 19.40
N HIS A 82 12.13 4.56 19.57
CA HIS A 82 12.47 5.53 20.60
C HIS A 82 12.30 4.99 22.02
N LYS A 83 11.28 4.13 22.25
CA LYS A 83 11.12 3.44 23.54
C LYS A 83 12.26 2.47 23.81
N MET A 84 12.64 1.67 22.82
CA MET A 84 13.77 0.72 22.90
C MET A 84 15.07 1.42 23.32
N LEU A 85 15.34 2.63 22.80
CA LEU A 85 16.53 3.41 23.15
C LEU A 85 16.53 3.99 24.58
N GLN A 86 15.39 3.96 25.28
CA GLN A 86 15.25 4.50 26.64
C GLN A 86 15.25 3.41 27.71
N ILE A 87 15.18 2.14 27.30
CA ILE A 87 15.16 0.99 28.19
C ILE A 87 16.61 0.60 28.47
N GLU A 88 16.96 0.46 29.75
CA GLU A 88 18.29 0.07 30.20
C GLU A 88 18.43 -1.45 30.28
N ASP A 89 17.32 -2.17 30.45
CA ASP A 89 17.24 -3.62 30.42
C ASP A 89 17.39 -4.16 28.98
N GLU A 90 18.44 -4.95 28.76
CA GLU A 90 18.80 -5.50 27.45
C GLU A 90 17.76 -6.53 26.94
N ASP A 91 17.19 -7.33 27.84
CA ASP A 91 16.18 -8.35 27.49
C ASP A 91 14.87 -7.67 27.09
N GLU A 92 14.45 -6.65 27.83
CA GLU A 92 13.26 -5.87 27.48
C GLU A 92 13.47 -5.11 26.16
N ALA A 93 14.64 -4.50 25.96
CA ALA A 93 14.99 -3.82 24.72
C ALA A 93 14.96 -4.77 23.50
N TYR A 94 15.40 -6.03 23.68
CA TYR A 94 15.37 -7.06 22.64
C TYR A 94 13.94 -7.38 22.19
N HIS A 95 13.00 -7.55 23.11
CA HIS A 95 11.59 -7.78 22.76
C HIS A 95 10.99 -6.62 21.95
N TYR A 96 11.35 -5.38 22.28
CA TYR A 96 10.92 -4.22 21.50
C TYR A 96 11.56 -4.17 20.11
N ASP A 97 12.80 -4.63 19.95
CA ASP A 97 13.46 -4.73 18.63
C ASP A 97 12.71 -5.71 17.70
N ILE A 98 12.36 -6.90 18.21
CA ILE A 98 11.56 -7.91 17.51
C ILE A 98 10.21 -7.32 17.09
N GLN A 99 9.46 -6.73 18.02
CA GLN A 99 8.15 -6.15 17.73
C GLN A 99 8.24 -5.04 16.69
N LYS A 100 9.24 -4.16 16.80
CA LYS A 100 9.50 -3.08 15.84
C LYS A 100 9.74 -3.66 14.43
N LYS A 101 10.61 -4.66 14.30
CA LYS A 101 10.91 -5.31 13.01
C LYS A 101 9.69 -6.03 12.42
N LYS A 102 8.89 -6.72 13.25
CA LYS A 102 7.60 -7.34 12.86
C LYS A 102 6.62 -6.32 12.26
N LEU A 103 6.43 -5.18 12.95
CA LEU A 103 5.55 -4.12 12.45
C LEU A 103 6.09 -3.46 11.17
N TYR A 104 7.41 -3.36 11.04
CA TYR A 104 8.05 -2.87 9.82
C TYR A 104 7.87 -3.83 8.64
N GLY A 105 7.97 -5.15 8.87
CA GLY A 105 7.62 -6.18 7.90
C GLY A 105 6.16 -6.06 7.45
N LEU A 106 5.23 -5.86 8.39
CA LEU A 106 3.83 -5.61 8.07
C LEU A 106 3.62 -4.32 7.24
N ALA A 107 4.31 -3.24 7.58
CA ALA A 107 4.27 -1.99 6.82
C ALA A 107 4.79 -2.18 5.38
N THR A 108 5.78 -3.05 5.18
CA THR A 108 6.31 -3.40 3.85
C THR A 108 5.26 -4.10 3.00
N ILE A 109 4.48 -5.01 3.59
CA ILE A 109 3.39 -5.72 2.90
C ILE A 109 2.28 -4.74 2.50
N PHE A 110 1.82 -3.88 3.43
CA PHE A 110 0.82 -2.86 3.13
C PHE A 110 1.29 -1.83 2.09
N LYS A 111 2.59 -1.47 2.10
CA LYS A 111 3.19 -0.68 1.02
C LYS A 111 3.10 -1.40 -0.33
N GLY A 112 3.32 -2.72 -0.37
CA GLY A 112 3.10 -3.54 -1.56
C GLY A 112 1.65 -3.50 -2.05
N ILE A 113 0.67 -3.67 -1.14
CA ILE A 113 -0.77 -3.52 -1.47
C ILE A 113 -1.05 -2.14 -2.06
N MET A 114 -0.48 -1.08 -1.46
CA MET A 114 -0.64 0.29 -1.94
C MET A 114 -0.06 0.50 -3.35
N ILE A 115 1.07 -0.14 -3.70
CA ILE A 115 1.63 -0.13 -5.06
C ILE A 115 0.64 -0.76 -6.05
N LEU A 116 0.11 -1.95 -5.73
CA LEU A 116 -0.87 -2.62 -6.57
C LEU A 116 -2.10 -1.74 -6.82
N LEU A 117 -2.66 -1.18 -5.75
CA LEU A 117 -3.84 -0.31 -5.83
C LEU A 117 -3.58 0.97 -6.63
N PHE A 118 -2.38 1.56 -6.50
CA PHE A 118 -1.99 2.71 -7.30
C PHE A 118 -2.00 2.38 -8.79
N PHE A 119 -1.41 1.25 -9.19
CA PHE A 119 -1.45 0.83 -10.60
C PHE A 119 -2.87 0.55 -11.10
N LEU A 120 -3.74 -0.05 -10.27
CA LEU A 120 -5.15 -0.23 -10.62
C LEU A 120 -5.85 1.11 -10.88
N VAL A 121 -5.61 2.12 -10.02
CA VAL A 121 -6.13 3.49 -10.25
C VAL A 121 -5.67 4.04 -11.60
N VAL A 122 -4.37 3.95 -11.90
CA VAL A 122 -3.81 4.45 -13.18
C VAL A 122 -4.45 3.76 -14.39
N ILE A 123 -4.61 2.44 -14.31
CA ILE A 123 -5.14 1.65 -15.41
C ILE A 123 -6.63 1.95 -15.63
N PHE A 124 -7.46 1.95 -14.58
CA PHE A 124 -8.87 2.30 -14.71
C PHE A 124 -9.07 3.76 -15.14
N TYR A 125 -8.24 4.67 -14.64
CA TYR A 125 -8.22 6.06 -15.10
C TYR A 125 -7.96 6.15 -16.60
N SER A 126 -6.92 5.47 -17.11
CA SER A 126 -6.58 5.52 -18.54
C SER A 126 -7.70 5.01 -19.45
N GLN A 127 -8.49 4.03 -18.99
CA GLN A 127 -9.62 3.47 -19.74
C GLN A 127 -10.87 4.36 -19.73
N LEU A 128 -10.99 5.24 -18.72
CA LEU A 128 -12.09 6.20 -18.62
C LEU A 128 -11.80 7.48 -19.41
N VAL A 129 -10.52 7.80 -19.63
CA VAL A 129 -10.06 9.00 -20.34
C VAL A 129 -10.10 8.86 -21.88
N ASP A 130 -10.57 7.72 -22.42
CA ASP A 130 -10.82 7.59 -23.86
C ASP A 130 -11.78 8.70 -24.37
N LEU A 131 -11.19 9.60 -25.16
CA LEU A 131 -11.59 10.97 -25.48
C LEU A 131 -12.85 11.17 -26.37
N ASP A 132 -13.66 10.13 -26.61
CA ASP A 132 -14.69 10.19 -27.67
C ASP A 132 -16.06 9.59 -27.29
N ARG A 133 -16.39 9.52 -25.99
CA ARG A 133 -17.70 9.00 -25.54
C ARG A 133 -18.75 10.11 -25.37
N PRO A 134 -19.91 10.04 -26.08
CA PRO A 134 -21.09 10.84 -25.79
C PRO A 134 -21.71 10.30 -24.49
N GLY A 135 -21.24 10.83 -23.36
CA GLY A 135 -21.53 10.35 -22.01
C GLY A 135 -20.58 10.91 -20.94
N ALA A 136 -19.45 11.50 -21.35
CA ALA A 136 -18.55 12.26 -20.48
C ALA A 136 -19.25 13.41 -19.71
N GLY A 137 -20.44 13.81 -20.14
CA GLY A 137 -21.28 14.81 -19.45
C GLY A 137 -21.76 14.41 -18.05
N ASP A 138 -21.95 13.11 -17.77
CA ASP A 138 -22.40 12.66 -16.43
C ASP A 138 -21.24 12.57 -15.42
N MET A 139 -20.01 12.31 -15.90
CA MET A 139 -18.79 12.33 -15.07
C MET A 139 -18.29 13.74 -14.78
N ALA A 140 -18.65 14.71 -15.63
CA ALA A 140 -18.42 16.12 -15.34
C ALA A 140 -19.13 16.58 -14.05
N PHE A 141 -20.17 15.85 -13.61
CA PHE A 141 -20.98 16.21 -12.44
C PHE A 141 -20.33 15.87 -11.08
N ILE A 142 -19.53 14.79 -10.97
CA ILE A 142 -18.90 14.39 -9.69
C ILE A 142 -17.47 14.93 -9.56
N PHE A 143 -16.70 14.98 -10.66
CA PHE A 143 -15.27 15.29 -10.64
C PHE A 143 -14.83 16.10 -11.88
N GLY A 144 -15.66 17.03 -12.38
CA GLY A 144 -15.46 17.85 -13.60
C GLY A 144 -14.03 17.95 -14.16
N ASP A 145 -13.85 17.78 -15.49
CA ASP A 145 -12.65 17.73 -16.35
C ASP A 145 -11.24 17.79 -15.71
N PHE A 146 -10.97 18.74 -14.81
CA PHE A 146 -9.70 18.90 -14.10
C PHE A 146 -9.57 18.10 -12.78
N THR A 147 -10.67 17.63 -12.17
CA THR A 147 -10.64 17.02 -10.82
C THR A 147 -10.05 15.61 -10.86
N MET A 148 -10.17 14.93 -11.99
CA MET A 148 -9.58 13.61 -12.20
C MET A 148 -8.04 13.67 -12.31
N LEU A 149 -7.48 14.70 -12.95
CA LEU A 149 -6.03 14.95 -12.95
C LEU A 149 -5.55 15.34 -11.55
N TYR A 150 -6.31 16.16 -10.82
CA TYR A 150 -6.01 16.51 -9.43
C TYR A 150 -5.98 15.27 -8.52
N LEU A 151 -6.94 14.36 -8.66
CA LEU A 151 -6.97 13.09 -7.93
C LEU A 151 -5.69 12.27 -8.19
N PHE A 152 -5.30 12.11 -9.45
CA PHE A 152 -4.06 11.41 -9.80
C PHE A 152 -2.82 12.06 -9.16
N LEU A 153 -2.71 13.39 -9.19
CA LEU A 153 -1.63 14.12 -8.55
C LEU A 153 -1.61 13.94 -7.04
N VAL A 154 -2.77 14.01 -6.38
CA VAL A 154 -2.91 13.80 -4.93
C VAL A 154 -2.47 12.39 -4.55
N LEU A 155 -2.94 11.36 -5.26
CA LEU A 155 -2.56 9.97 -4.98
C LEU A 155 -1.06 9.74 -5.22
N SER A 156 -0.49 10.34 -6.27
CA SER A 156 0.95 10.29 -6.54
C SER A 156 1.77 10.97 -5.44
N ALA A 157 1.29 12.10 -4.90
CA ALA A 157 1.91 12.79 -3.78
C ALA A 157 1.85 11.97 -2.49
N LEU A 158 0.70 11.34 -2.19
CA LEU A 158 0.54 10.45 -1.02
C LEU A 158 1.44 9.21 -1.14
N PHE A 159 1.50 8.60 -2.32
CA PHE A 159 2.39 7.48 -2.58
C PHE A 159 3.85 7.85 -2.32
N SER A 160 4.30 8.99 -2.87
CA SER A 160 5.65 9.52 -2.67
C SER A 160 5.94 9.84 -1.21
N LEU A 161 4.97 10.44 -0.50
CA LEU A 161 5.07 10.72 0.94
C LEU A 161 5.29 9.43 1.73
N SER A 162 4.51 8.38 1.46
CA SER A 162 4.67 7.08 2.10
C SER A 162 6.04 6.46 1.82
N ASP A 163 6.56 6.56 0.59
CA ASP A 163 7.89 6.03 0.26
C ASP A 163 9.01 6.76 1.02
N ILE A 164 8.93 8.09 1.13
CA ILE A 164 9.87 8.90 1.92
C ILE A 164 9.84 8.47 3.39
N PHE A 165 8.65 8.30 3.97
CA PHE A 165 8.50 7.86 5.36
C PHE A 165 9.02 6.44 5.56
N PHE A 166 8.76 5.54 4.61
CA PHE A 166 9.25 4.16 4.64
C PHE A 166 10.77 4.11 4.64
N ARG A 167 11.44 4.84 3.73
CA ARG A 167 12.91 4.90 3.63
C ARG A 167 13.56 5.51 4.88
N LYS A 168 12.97 6.58 5.43
CA LYS A 168 13.44 7.16 6.68
C LYS A 168 13.35 6.17 7.85
N THR A 169 12.26 5.40 7.90
CA THR A 169 12.07 4.38 8.94
C THR A 169 13.03 3.21 8.75
N PHE A 170 13.28 2.77 7.51
CA PHE A 170 14.32 1.78 7.20
C PHE A 170 15.68 2.21 7.75
N HIS A 171 16.09 3.44 7.44
CA HIS A 171 17.39 3.96 7.88
C HIS A 171 17.52 4.00 9.40
N LEU A 172 16.43 4.30 10.10
CA LEU A 172 16.37 4.32 11.55
C LEU A 172 16.44 2.91 12.17
N ILE A 173 15.83 1.89 11.54
CA ILE A 173 15.89 0.51 12.05
C ILE A 173 17.25 -0.13 11.80
N TYR A 174 17.82 0.10 10.62
CA TYR A 174 18.94 -0.68 10.09
C TYR A 174 20.25 0.11 10.00
N GLY A 175 20.25 1.41 10.28
CA GLY A 175 21.42 2.29 10.19
C GLY A 175 21.91 2.55 8.76
N LYS A 176 21.37 1.87 7.75
CA LYS A 176 21.78 1.98 6.34
C LYS A 176 20.67 2.56 5.47
N GLN A 177 21.02 3.20 4.35
CA GLN A 177 20.03 3.71 3.40
C GLN A 177 19.70 2.66 2.33
N ILE A 178 18.43 2.57 1.93
CA ILE A 178 18.03 1.71 0.81
C ILE A 178 18.69 2.23 -0.47
N PRO A 179 19.47 1.41 -1.19
CA PRO A 179 20.11 1.84 -2.43
C PRO A 179 19.06 2.25 -3.47
N ARG A 180 19.31 3.36 -4.18
CA ARG A 180 18.35 3.91 -5.15
C ARG A 180 18.52 3.35 -6.57
N ASN A 181 19.77 3.10 -6.98
CA ASN A 181 20.14 2.71 -8.34
C ASN A 181 20.94 1.39 -8.33
N ALA A 182 20.52 0.43 -7.51
CA ALA A 182 21.18 -0.86 -7.39
C ALA A 182 20.50 -1.91 -8.29
N ASN A 183 21.28 -2.82 -8.84
CA ASN A 183 20.74 -3.97 -9.57
C ASN A 183 20.04 -4.94 -8.59
N ALA A 184 19.15 -5.82 -9.09
CA ALA A 184 18.46 -6.83 -8.30
C ALA A 184 19.42 -7.68 -7.43
N LYS A 185 20.60 -8.02 -7.95
CA LYS A 185 21.64 -8.75 -7.19
C LYS A 185 22.15 -7.93 -6.00
N GLU A 186 22.47 -6.66 -6.21
CA GLU A 186 22.97 -5.75 -5.18
C GLU A 186 21.90 -5.45 -4.13
N VAL A 187 20.64 -5.24 -4.56
CA VAL A 187 19.50 -5.08 -3.64
C VAL A 187 19.32 -6.34 -2.80
N ARG A 188 19.42 -7.53 -3.40
CA ARG A 188 19.34 -8.80 -2.68
C ARG A 188 20.46 -8.92 -1.65
N GLU A 189 21.72 -8.71 -2.04
CA GLU A 189 22.87 -8.78 -1.14
C GLU A 189 22.75 -7.76 0.00
N PHE A 190 22.31 -6.54 -0.31
CA PHE A 190 22.05 -5.51 0.68
C PHE A 190 20.97 -5.92 1.69
N MET A 191 19.80 -6.38 1.21
CA MET A 191 18.71 -6.81 2.10
C MET A 191 19.11 -8.02 2.94
N MET A 192 19.78 -9.01 2.34
CA MET A 192 20.31 -10.17 3.06
C MET A 192 21.36 -9.79 4.11
N SER A 193 22.12 -8.72 3.91
CA SER A 193 23.07 -8.22 4.91
C SER A 193 22.40 -7.64 6.16
N MET A 194 21.09 -7.38 6.12
CA MET A 194 20.31 -6.85 7.24
C MET A 194 19.52 -7.92 8.01
N MET A 195 19.53 -9.14 7.50
CA MET A 195 18.81 -10.29 8.04
C MET A 195 19.77 -11.19 8.80
N ASP A 196 19.29 -11.82 9.88
CA ASP A 196 20.06 -12.88 10.52
C ASP A 196 19.94 -14.21 9.75
N GLU A 197 20.65 -15.24 10.20
CA GLU A 197 20.72 -16.51 9.47
C GLU A 197 19.39 -17.27 9.46
N ALA A 198 18.60 -17.17 10.53
CA ALA A 198 17.29 -17.81 10.62
C ALA A 198 16.27 -17.11 9.71
N GLU A 199 16.28 -15.78 9.67
CA GLU A 199 15.41 -14.97 8.80
C GLU A 199 15.75 -15.24 7.32
N LYS A 200 17.04 -15.35 6.98
CA LYS A 200 17.48 -15.73 5.63
C LYS A 200 16.99 -17.12 5.25
N GLN A 201 17.16 -18.12 6.11
CA GLN A 201 16.76 -19.49 5.82
C GLN A 201 15.24 -19.58 5.55
N ILE A 202 14.42 -18.95 6.40
CA ILE A 202 12.98 -18.87 6.20
C ILE A 202 12.63 -18.16 4.88
N SER A 203 13.31 -17.05 4.60
CA SER A 203 13.11 -16.30 3.35
C SER A 203 13.45 -17.13 2.12
N TYR A 204 14.54 -17.90 2.14
CA TYR A 204 14.91 -18.79 1.04
C TYR A 204 13.88 -19.90 0.84
N GLU A 205 13.43 -20.54 1.91
CA GLU A 205 12.44 -21.63 1.85
C GLU A 205 11.11 -21.13 1.26
N GLU A 206 10.53 -20.06 1.82
CA GLU A 206 9.25 -19.52 1.38
C GLU A 206 9.33 -18.93 -0.03
N ASN A 207 10.42 -18.22 -0.38
CA ASN A 207 10.59 -17.68 -1.74
C ASN A 207 10.77 -18.79 -2.78
N TYR A 208 11.47 -19.88 -2.44
CA TYR A 208 11.60 -21.03 -3.32
C TYR A 208 10.25 -21.72 -3.54
N GLU A 209 9.46 -21.90 -2.48
CA GLU A 209 8.10 -22.44 -2.58
C GLU A 209 7.19 -21.57 -3.45
N VAL A 210 7.28 -20.23 -3.33
CA VAL A 210 6.58 -19.29 -4.21
C VAL A 210 6.94 -19.54 -5.67
N ILE A 211 8.24 -19.63 -5.99
CA ILE A 211 8.70 -19.83 -7.36
C ILE A 211 8.14 -21.13 -7.95
N ILE A 212 8.24 -22.24 -7.20
CA ILE A 212 7.71 -23.55 -7.64
C ILE A 212 6.20 -23.46 -7.88
N LYS A 213 5.44 -22.91 -6.92
CA LYS A 213 3.98 -22.85 -7.03
C LYS A 213 3.53 -21.90 -8.14
N LEU A 214 4.22 -20.78 -8.29
CA LEU A 214 3.94 -19.79 -9.32
C LEU A 214 4.17 -20.37 -10.72
N SER A 215 5.32 -21.01 -10.93
CA SER A 215 5.70 -21.61 -12.21
C SER A 215 4.83 -22.80 -12.60
N ASN A 216 4.59 -23.72 -11.66
CA ASN A 216 4.00 -25.03 -12.00
C ASN A 216 2.48 -25.07 -11.90
N TYR A 217 1.87 -24.16 -11.14
CA TYR A 217 0.42 -24.16 -10.93
C TYR A 217 -0.20 -22.83 -11.32
N ILE A 218 0.21 -21.73 -10.67
CA ILE A 218 -0.51 -20.46 -10.78
C ILE A 218 -0.46 -19.90 -12.21
N LEU A 219 0.72 -19.86 -12.85
CA LEU A 219 0.86 -19.34 -14.21
C LEU A 219 0.12 -20.19 -15.25
N PRO A 220 0.25 -21.54 -15.28
CA PRO A 220 -0.54 -22.37 -16.17
C PRO A 220 -2.05 -22.19 -16.02
N PHE A 221 -2.58 -22.19 -14.79
CA PHE A 221 -4.02 -21.99 -14.55
C PHE A 221 -4.47 -20.57 -14.95
N ALA A 222 -3.66 -19.56 -14.65
CA ALA A 222 -3.89 -18.18 -15.04
C ALA A 222 -4.02 -18.03 -16.57
N LEU A 223 -3.10 -18.65 -17.33
CA LEU A 223 -3.11 -18.60 -18.79
C LEU A 223 -4.35 -19.29 -19.38
N ILE A 224 -4.73 -20.46 -18.86
CA ILE A 224 -5.95 -21.17 -19.29
C ILE A 224 -7.19 -20.31 -18.98
N GLY A 225 -7.25 -19.70 -17.80
CA GLY A 225 -8.34 -18.81 -17.41
C GLY A 225 -8.46 -17.59 -18.34
N ILE A 226 -7.32 -16.95 -18.66
CA ILE A 226 -7.28 -15.84 -19.61
C ILE A 226 -7.77 -16.28 -20.99
N PHE A 227 -7.28 -17.41 -21.48
CA PHE A 227 -7.63 -17.93 -22.80
C PHE A 227 -9.12 -18.26 -22.92
N LEU A 228 -9.68 -19.00 -21.96
CA LEU A 228 -11.09 -19.39 -22.00
C LEU A 228 -12.00 -18.15 -21.99
N ILE A 229 -11.81 -17.26 -21.03
CA ILE A 229 -12.69 -16.10 -20.89
C ILE A 229 -12.48 -15.12 -22.06
N GLY A 230 -11.24 -14.93 -22.53
CA GLY A 230 -10.97 -14.13 -23.74
C GLY A 230 -11.66 -14.66 -24.99
N THR A 231 -11.78 -15.99 -25.12
CA THR A 231 -12.45 -16.63 -26.26
C THR A 231 -13.98 -16.57 -26.16
N PHE A 232 -14.54 -16.74 -24.96
CA PHE A 232 -16.00 -16.77 -24.76
C PHE A 232 -16.67 -15.40 -24.70
N PHE A 233 -15.97 -14.40 -24.19
CA PHE A 233 -16.59 -13.09 -23.87
C PHE A 233 -16.09 -11.95 -24.76
N HIS A 234 -15.17 -12.22 -25.70
CA HIS A 234 -14.52 -11.20 -26.56
C HIS A 234 -14.03 -9.98 -25.74
N THR A 235 -13.62 -10.21 -24.48
CA THR A 235 -13.61 -9.18 -23.44
C THR A 235 -12.29 -8.43 -23.26
N ASP A 236 -12.50 -7.19 -22.85
CA ASP A 236 -11.65 -6.17 -22.22
C ASP A 236 -10.52 -6.67 -21.30
N ILE A 237 -9.49 -5.83 -21.17
CA ILE A 237 -8.27 -5.96 -20.34
C ILE A 237 -8.52 -6.28 -18.84
N LEU A 238 -9.75 -6.14 -18.35
CA LEU A 238 -10.17 -6.40 -16.97
C LEU A 238 -9.76 -7.80 -16.47
N LEU A 239 -9.89 -8.80 -17.32
CA LEU A 239 -9.55 -10.17 -16.94
C LEU A 239 -8.04 -10.34 -16.69
N ALA A 240 -7.21 -9.77 -17.56
CA ALA A 240 -5.76 -9.80 -17.40
C ALA A 240 -5.35 -9.11 -16.09
N LEU A 241 -6.03 -8.01 -15.72
CA LEU A 241 -5.79 -7.30 -14.46
C LEU A 241 -6.14 -8.14 -13.24
N VAL A 242 -7.24 -8.89 -13.26
CA VAL A 242 -7.60 -9.81 -12.17
C VAL A 242 -6.50 -10.84 -11.95
N VAL A 243 -6.04 -11.48 -13.04
CA VAL A 243 -4.99 -12.50 -12.96
C VAL A 243 -3.67 -11.94 -12.44
N VAL A 244 -3.22 -10.80 -12.97
CA VAL A 244 -1.99 -10.14 -12.49
C VAL A 244 -2.12 -9.73 -11.02
N SER A 245 -3.30 -9.23 -10.61
CA SER A 245 -3.55 -8.85 -9.21
C SER A 245 -3.52 -10.05 -8.28
N LEU A 246 -4.08 -11.19 -8.68
CA LEU A 246 -4.04 -12.44 -7.89
C LEU A 246 -2.61 -12.94 -7.69
N ILE A 247 -1.78 -12.89 -8.73
CA ILE A 247 -0.35 -13.23 -8.65
C ILE A 247 0.35 -12.29 -7.66
N TYR A 248 0.08 -10.98 -7.75
CA TYR A 248 0.68 -10.00 -6.86
C TYR A 248 0.28 -10.22 -5.39
N ILE A 249 -1.01 -10.46 -5.14
CA ILE A 249 -1.53 -10.80 -3.80
C ILE A 249 -0.87 -12.08 -3.27
N TYR A 250 -0.67 -13.09 -4.10
CA TYR A 250 0.00 -14.33 -3.70
C TYR A 250 1.44 -14.06 -3.20
N ILE A 251 2.20 -13.23 -3.91
CA ILE A 251 3.54 -12.83 -3.49
C ILE A 251 3.50 -12.09 -2.14
N LEU A 252 2.54 -11.17 -1.94
CA LEU A 252 2.37 -10.45 -0.68
C LEU A 252 2.00 -11.37 0.49
N VAL A 253 1.13 -12.36 0.25
CA VAL A 253 0.78 -13.38 1.25
C VAL A 253 2.01 -14.19 1.65
N SER A 254 2.91 -14.48 0.71
CA SER A 254 4.18 -15.14 1.05
C SER A 254 5.09 -14.27 1.91
N GLN A 255 5.20 -12.97 1.60
CA GLN A 255 5.96 -12.03 2.46
C GLN A 255 5.38 -11.94 3.88
N TYR A 256 4.05 -12.02 3.99
CA TYR A 256 3.38 -12.13 5.28
C TYR A 256 3.74 -13.42 6.02
N LYS A 257 3.78 -14.56 5.33
CA LYS A 257 4.20 -15.84 5.94
C LYS A 257 5.61 -15.78 6.50
N ILE A 258 6.56 -15.21 5.76
CA ILE A 258 7.96 -15.01 6.23
C ILE A 258 7.95 -14.19 7.52
N THR A 259 7.30 -13.02 7.50
CA THR A 259 7.20 -12.13 8.67
C THR A 259 6.54 -12.84 9.86
N LYS A 260 5.44 -13.55 9.63
CA LYS A 260 4.71 -14.27 10.69
C LYS A 260 5.53 -15.43 11.27
N ARG A 261 6.26 -16.16 10.45
CA ARG A 261 7.00 -17.37 10.86
C ARG A 261 8.26 -17.02 11.66
N TYR A 262 8.96 -15.96 11.27
CA TYR A 262 10.18 -15.53 11.95
C TYR A 262 9.90 -14.75 13.23
N TYR A 263 9.01 -13.76 13.21
CA TYR A 263 8.68 -12.95 14.40
C TYR A 263 7.60 -13.62 15.29
N LYS A 264 7.73 -14.93 15.51
CA LYS A 264 6.86 -15.71 16.40
C LYS A 264 7.21 -15.40 17.86
N ASP A 265 6.62 -14.31 18.34
CA ASP A 265 6.22 -14.06 19.72
C ASP A 265 4.77 -13.54 19.69
#